data_AF-A0A3C1C5C1-F1
#
_entry.id   AF-A0A3C1C5C1-F1
#
_cell.length_a   1.000
_cell.length_b   1.000
_cell.length_c   1.000
_cell.angle_alpha   90.00
_cell.angle_beta   90.00
_cell.angle_gamma   90.00
#
_symmetry.space_group_name_H-M   'P 1'
#
loop_
_entity.id
_entity.type
_entity.pdbx_description
1 polymer ?
#
loop_
_entity_poly.entity_id
_entity_poly.type
_entity_poly.pdbx_seq_one_letter_code
_entity_poly.pdbx_strand_id
1 'polypeptide(L)'
;DFANILKHEAYPFAKAIDIALDIGTRSMGTPVEIEYALNFSDNKQEPTLYLLQLKPLIHPEDHIEIDLSSINKEACFLLSRNCMGNGRDLNIHNIVWVDPRKFQRGETLEIAAEIEELDSFARKENFDYLLIGPGRWGTRDRWLGVPVSFDQISHARVIVEMDLPGFVVDSSLGSHFFHNLTTMHIKYMKITQGSDEDFIDLEWLYSLEPRIRTKHCVLTELKNPLDMRFDGRNSKGAIFKSSEAGNLELTIKAGN
;
A
#
# COMPACT_ATOMS: atom_id res chain seq x y z
N ASP A 1 25.49 -3.07 -32.82
CA ASP A 1 26.49 -2.32 -32.03
C ASP A 1 25.79 -1.11 -31.41
N PHE A 2 25.71 -1.06 -30.07
CA PHE A 2 24.99 -0.02 -29.32
C PHE A 2 25.72 1.33 -29.36
N ALA A 3 27.02 1.32 -29.68
CA ALA A 3 27.83 2.53 -29.78
C ALA A 3 27.33 3.46 -30.91
N ASN A 4 26.82 2.92 -32.01
CA ASN A 4 26.31 3.73 -33.12
C ASN A 4 25.00 4.47 -32.80
N ILE A 5 24.20 3.93 -31.89
CA ILE A 5 22.93 4.55 -31.48
C ILE A 5 23.18 5.66 -30.46
N LEU A 6 24.14 5.46 -29.54
CA LEU A 6 24.41 6.40 -28.46
C LEU A 6 25.48 7.46 -28.78
N LYS A 7 26.54 7.11 -29.53
CA LYS A 7 27.66 8.04 -29.82
C LYS A 7 27.47 8.82 -31.11
N HIS A 8 26.72 8.29 -32.07
CA HIS A 8 26.53 8.90 -33.39
C HIS A 8 25.12 9.45 -33.60
N GLU A 9 24.26 9.42 -32.57
CA GLU A 9 22.88 9.94 -32.60
C GLU A 9 22.09 9.53 -33.86
N ALA A 10 22.35 8.33 -34.40
CA ALA A 10 21.73 7.87 -35.64
C ALA A 10 20.19 7.87 -35.55
N TYR A 11 19.67 7.76 -34.33
CA TYR A 11 18.27 7.92 -33.98
C TYR A 11 18.16 8.71 -32.66
N PRO A 12 17.04 9.42 -32.40
CA PRO A 12 16.83 10.18 -31.15
C PRO A 12 16.51 9.27 -29.95
N PHE A 13 17.19 8.12 -29.85
CA PHE A 13 16.94 7.08 -28.87
C PHE A 13 17.21 7.56 -27.44
N ALA A 14 18.36 8.20 -27.19
CA ALA A 14 18.70 8.74 -25.87
C ALA A 14 17.64 9.75 -25.40
N LYS A 15 17.23 10.67 -26.29
CA LYS A 15 16.18 11.65 -25.99
C LYS A 15 14.82 10.99 -25.71
N ALA A 16 14.46 9.94 -26.43
CA ALA A 16 13.22 9.20 -26.18
C ALA A 16 13.24 8.51 -24.80
N ILE A 17 14.39 7.94 -24.41
CA ILE A 17 14.58 7.33 -23.09
C ILE A 17 14.53 8.39 -21.98
N ASP A 18 15.20 9.53 -22.15
CA ASP A 18 15.17 10.64 -21.20
C ASP A 18 13.74 11.15 -20.98
N ILE A 19 12.97 11.31 -22.06
CA ILE A 19 11.55 11.71 -21.98
C ILE A 19 10.73 10.66 -21.23
N ALA A 20 10.94 9.37 -21.53
CA ALA A 20 10.21 8.29 -20.87
C ALA A 20 10.51 8.23 -19.36
N LEU A 21 11.79 8.36 -18.98
CA LEU A 21 12.23 8.41 -17.59
C LEU A 21 11.71 9.66 -16.86
N ASP A 22 11.76 10.84 -17.49
CA ASP A 22 11.29 12.10 -16.90
C ASP A 22 9.76 12.13 -16.73
N ILE A 23 9.01 11.61 -17.70
CA ILE A 23 7.56 11.41 -17.55
C ILE A 23 7.28 10.40 -16.43
N GLY A 24 7.93 9.23 -16.44
CA GLY A 24 7.75 8.21 -15.42
C GLY A 24 8.05 8.72 -14.02
N THR A 25 9.16 9.46 -13.86
CA THR A 25 9.58 10.05 -12.58
C THR A 25 8.57 11.07 -12.08
N ARG A 26 8.10 11.98 -12.93
CA ARG A 26 7.10 12.99 -12.53
C ARG A 26 5.74 12.37 -12.24
N SER A 27 5.33 11.35 -13.00
CA SER A 27 4.05 10.66 -12.78
C SER A 27 4.05 9.81 -11.52
N MET A 28 5.20 9.22 -11.15
CA MET A 28 5.32 8.33 -9.99
C MET A 28 5.88 9.00 -8.73
N GLY A 29 6.37 10.24 -8.84
CA GLY A 29 6.91 11.01 -7.71
C GLY A 29 8.25 10.49 -7.16
N THR A 30 8.92 9.57 -7.87
CA THR A 30 10.18 8.93 -7.48
C THR A 30 10.96 8.55 -8.75
N PRO A 31 12.30 8.45 -8.73
CA PRO A 31 13.06 7.94 -9.86
C PRO A 31 12.53 6.57 -10.34
N VAL A 32 12.58 6.30 -11.64
CA VAL A 32 12.07 5.05 -12.21
C VAL A 32 13.14 4.29 -12.99
N GLU A 33 13.03 2.97 -13.02
CA GLU A 33 13.71 2.06 -13.92
C GLU A 33 12.75 1.66 -15.05
N ILE A 34 13.27 1.53 -16.27
CA ILE A 34 12.50 1.02 -17.42
C ILE A 34 13.22 -0.17 -18.06
N GLU A 35 12.44 -1.17 -18.47
CA GLU A 35 12.88 -2.22 -19.38
C GLU A 35 12.32 -1.89 -20.77
N TYR A 36 13.15 -2.00 -21.80
CA TYR A 36 12.77 -1.64 -23.17
C TYR A 36 13.31 -2.62 -24.20
N ALA A 37 12.67 -2.65 -25.37
CA ALA A 37 13.17 -3.31 -26.56
C ALA A 37 13.14 -2.34 -27.74
N LEU A 38 14.19 -2.37 -28.56
CA LEU A 38 14.29 -1.57 -29.77
C LEU A 38 14.28 -2.49 -30.98
N ASN A 39 13.26 -2.36 -31.82
CA ASN A 39 13.09 -3.20 -33.01
C ASN A 39 13.47 -2.43 -34.28
N PHE A 40 14.51 -2.92 -34.96
CA PHE A 40 14.94 -2.47 -36.27
C PHE A 40 14.41 -3.46 -37.30
N SER A 41 13.14 -3.32 -37.67
CA SER A 41 12.56 -4.15 -38.73
C SER A 41 13.08 -3.70 -40.09
N ASP A 42 13.58 -4.64 -40.90
CA ASP A 42 14.07 -4.37 -42.27
C ASP A 42 13.01 -3.72 -43.20
N ASN A 43 11.72 -3.80 -42.84
CA ASN A 43 10.61 -3.26 -43.62
C ASN A 43 10.09 -1.90 -43.10
N LYS A 44 10.64 -1.35 -42.02
CA LYS A 44 10.27 -0.02 -41.50
C LYS A 44 11.47 0.92 -41.59
N GLN A 45 11.27 2.12 -42.15
CA GLN A 45 12.33 3.14 -42.23
C GLN A 45 12.79 3.64 -40.85
N GLU A 46 11.95 3.50 -39.82
CA GLU A 46 12.23 3.97 -38.46
C GLU A 46 12.15 2.83 -37.43
N PRO A 47 13.10 2.78 -36.47
CA PRO A 47 13.08 1.81 -35.40
C PRO A 47 11.91 2.07 -34.44
N THR A 48 11.34 1.00 -33.91
CA THR A 48 10.24 1.08 -32.94
C THR A 48 10.75 0.78 -31.54
N LEU A 49 10.58 1.72 -30.60
CA LEU A 49 10.85 1.55 -29.18
C LEU A 49 9.62 0.98 -28.48
N TYR A 50 9.80 -0.13 -27.76
CA TYR A 50 8.81 -0.72 -26.88
C TYR A 50 9.26 -0.56 -25.43
N LEU A 51 8.40 0.03 -24.59
CA LEU A 51 8.57 -0.02 -23.14
C LEU A 51 7.92 -1.32 -22.64
N LEU A 52 8.76 -2.22 -22.13
CA LEU A 52 8.35 -3.53 -21.65
C LEU A 52 7.93 -3.46 -20.19
N GLN A 53 8.64 -2.64 -19.41
CA GLN A 53 8.35 -2.45 -18.01
C GLN A 53 8.78 -1.06 -17.54
N LEU A 54 8.07 -0.55 -16.54
CA LEU A 54 8.43 0.66 -15.81
C LEU A 54 8.20 0.38 -14.33
N LYS A 55 9.21 0.60 -13.50
CA LYS A 55 9.21 0.35 -12.06
C LYS A 55 9.75 1.58 -11.32
N PRO A 56 9.14 2.04 -10.23
CA PRO A 56 9.78 3.01 -9.36
C PRO A 56 11.03 2.41 -8.69
N LEU A 57 12.09 3.20 -8.56
CA LEU A 57 13.26 2.89 -7.76
C LEU A 57 12.92 3.18 -6.29
N ILE A 58 13.10 2.18 -5.44
CA ILE A 58 12.92 2.30 -3.99
C ILE A 58 14.25 2.79 -3.42
N HIS A 59 14.26 3.98 -2.83
CA HIS A 59 15.44 4.52 -2.16
C HIS A 59 15.81 3.69 -0.91
N PRO A 60 17.10 3.37 -0.68
CA PRO A 60 17.56 2.68 0.53
C PRO A 60 17.41 3.48 1.83
N GLU A 61 17.10 4.78 1.77
CA GLU A 61 17.11 5.68 2.94
C GLU A 61 15.94 5.47 3.93
N ASP A 62 14.97 4.62 3.57
CA ASP A 62 13.82 4.26 4.40
C ASP A 62 13.97 2.90 5.10
N HIS A 63 15.21 2.47 5.35
CA HIS A 63 15.47 1.22 6.07
C HIS A 63 15.07 1.33 7.53
N ILE A 64 13.94 0.71 7.86
CA ILE A 64 13.47 0.51 9.23
C ILE A 64 13.61 -0.97 9.55
N GLU A 65 14.25 -1.26 10.67
CA GLU A 65 14.23 -2.59 11.27
C GLU A 65 13.26 -2.58 12.45
N ILE A 66 12.30 -3.50 12.45
CA ILE A 66 11.31 -3.60 13.52
C ILE A 66 11.68 -4.75 14.46
N ASP A 67 12.06 -4.41 15.69
CA ASP A 67 12.17 -5.34 16.79
C ASP A 67 10.84 -5.49 17.52
N LEU A 68 10.10 -6.56 17.20
CA LEU A 68 8.81 -6.90 17.80
C LEU A 68 8.88 -7.03 19.33
N SER A 69 10.04 -7.43 19.88
CA SER A 69 10.19 -7.64 21.32
C SER A 69 10.23 -6.33 22.12
N SER A 70 10.55 -5.22 21.45
CA SER A 70 10.64 -3.88 22.02
C SER A 70 9.34 -3.07 21.94
N ILE A 71 8.31 -3.62 21.28
CA ILE A 71 7.06 -2.90 21.01
C ILE A 71 6.18 -2.86 22.26
N ASN A 72 5.90 -1.64 22.72
CA ASN A 72 4.84 -1.39 23.69
C ASN A 72 3.48 -1.68 23.03
N LYS A 73 2.80 -2.74 23.49
CA LYS A 73 1.52 -3.19 22.92
C LYS A 73 0.38 -2.21 23.21
N GLU A 74 0.43 -1.47 24.31
CA GLU A 74 -0.59 -0.49 24.68
C GLU A 74 -0.61 0.70 23.71
N ALA A 75 0.57 1.16 23.29
CA ALA A 75 0.75 2.20 22.28
C ALA A 75 0.59 1.67 20.85
N CYS A 76 0.77 0.37 20.63
CA CYS A 76 0.58 -0.26 19.33
C CYS A 76 -0.91 -0.38 18.99
N PHE A 77 -1.25 0.00 17.76
CA PHE A 77 -2.56 -0.23 17.18
C PHE A 77 -2.57 -1.57 16.42
N LEU A 78 -1.53 -1.82 15.61
CA LEU A 78 -1.48 -2.98 14.73
C LEU A 78 -0.05 -3.49 14.56
N LEU A 79 0.13 -4.81 14.60
CA LEU A 79 1.39 -5.51 14.38
C LEU A 79 1.20 -6.67 13.42
N SER A 80 2.14 -6.87 12.49
CA SER A 80 2.09 -7.99 11.53
C SER A 80 3.47 -8.45 11.11
N ARG A 81 3.62 -9.77 10.90
CA ARG A 81 4.76 -10.39 10.19
C ARG A 81 4.52 -10.67 8.71
N ASN A 82 3.36 -10.29 8.22
CA ASN A 82 2.96 -10.43 6.82
C ASN A 82 2.77 -9.04 6.24
N CYS A 83 3.88 -8.31 6.14
CA CYS A 83 3.89 -6.91 5.76
C CYS A 83 4.76 -6.66 4.52
N MET A 84 4.35 -5.69 3.71
CA MET A 84 5.09 -5.19 2.56
C MET A 84 5.06 -3.67 2.48
N GLY A 85 6.13 -3.12 1.93
CA GLY A 85 6.46 -1.70 1.98
C GLY A 85 7.70 -1.48 2.85
N ASN A 86 8.32 -0.31 2.72
CA ASN A 86 9.44 0.12 3.56
C ASN A 86 9.17 1.54 4.08
N GLY A 87 9.87 1.93 5.13
CA GLY A 87 9.87 3.29 5.64
C GLY A 87 8.79 3.62 6.65
N ARG A 88 8.81 4.89 7.09
CA ARG A 88 7.94 5.45 8.13
C ARG A 88 6.95 6.41 7.51
N ASP A 89 5.68 6.31 7.86
CA ASP A 89 4.66 7.29 7.51
C ASP A 89 4.09 7.93 8.79
N LEU A 90 4.05 9.26 8.82
CA LEU A 90 3.54 10.09 9.92
C LEU A 90 2.46 11.07 9.43
N ASN A 91 1.84 10.84 8.26
CA ASN A 91 0.92 11.80 7.64
C ASN A 91 -0.56 11.35 7.67
N ILE A 92 -0.82 10.06 7.96
CA ILE A 92 -2.16 9.49 7.88
C ILE A 92 -2.94 9.72 9.18
N HIS A 93 -4.01 10.51 9.09
CA HIS A 93 -4.96 10.75 10.18
C HIS A 93 -6.24 9.92 10.06
N ASN A 94 -6.54 9.43 8.86
CA ASN A 94 -7.83 8.84 8.55
C ASN A 94 -7.74 7.31 8.48
N ILE A 95 -8.75 6.64 9.06
CA ILE A 95 -8.91 5.19 9.00
C ILE A 95 -10.28 4.89 8.41
N VAL A 96 -10.29 4.21 7.27
CA VAL A 96 -11.48 3.58 6.71
C VAL A 96 -11.45 2.11 7.08
N TRP A 97 -12.47 1.62 7.77
CA TRP A 97 -12.49 0.24 8.21
C TRP A 97 -13.88 -0.39 8.13
N VAL A 98 -13.90 -1.69 7.83
CA VAL A 98 -15.11 -2.51 7.85
C VAL A 98 -15.31 -3.03 9.28
N ASP A 99 -16.46 -2.78 9.89
CA ASP A 99 -16.74 -3.22 11.26
C ASP A 99 -16.90 -4.74 11.32
N PRO A 100 -15.98 -5.48 12.01
CA PRO A 100 -16.08 -6.94 12.10
C PRO A 100 -17.40 -7.45 12.67
N ARG A 101 -18.07 -6.66 13.52
CA ARG A 101 -19.36 -7.01 14.13
C ARG A 101 -20.53 -6.93 13.14
N LYS A 102 -20.34 -6.20 12.04
CA LYS A 102 -21.32 -6.02 10.98
C LYS A 102 -20.95 -6.73 9.69
N PHE A 103 -19.76 -7.31 9.61
CA PHE A 103 -19.32 -8.03 8.42
C PHE A 103 -20.14 -9.29 8.16
N GLN A 104 -20.65 -9.40 6.94
CA GLN A 104 -21.30 -10.61 6.45
C GLN A 104 -20.73 -10.97 5.07
N ARG A 105 -20.31 -12.22 4.89
CA ARG A 105 -19.70 -12.68 3.62
C ARG A 105 -20.62 -12.50 2.41
N GLY A 106 -21.93 -12.60 2.61
CA GLY A 106 -22.91 -12.39 1.54
C GLY A 106 -23.04 -10.93 1.10
N GLU A 107 -22.59 -9.99 1.92
CA GLU A 107 -22.78 -8.54 1.74
C GLU A 107 -21.51 -7.83 1.23
N THR A 108 -20.55 -8.57 0.67
CA THR A 108 -19.26 -8.01 0.23
C THR A 108 -19.35 -7.02 -0.93
N LEU A 109 -20.43 -7.06 -1.75
CA LEU A 109 -20.63 -6.04 -2.79
C LEU A 109 -21.14 -4.74 -2.20
N GLU A 110 -22.05 -4.84 -1.24
CA GLU A 110 -22.57 -3.71 -0.49
C GLU A 110 -21.44 -3.02 0.28
N ILE A 111 -20.53 -3.82 0.88
CA ILE A 111 -19.30 -3.30 1.50
C ILE A 111 -18.43 -2.60 0.45
N ALA A 112 -18.23 -3.17 -0.74
CA ALA A 112 -17.42 -2.54 -1.79
C ALA A 112 -18.01 -1.19 -2.23
N ALA A 113 -19.33 -1.08 -2.35
CA ALA A 113 -20.01 0.18 -2.66
C ALA A 113 -19.84 1.23 -1.55
N GLU A 114 -19.95 0.83 -0.27
CA GLU A 114 -19.69 1.74 0.86
C GLU A 114 -18.24 2.23 0.88
N ILE A 115 -17.27 1.38 0.56
CA ILE A 115 -15.86 1.77 0.45
C ILE A 115 -15.68 2.79 -0.69
N GLU A 116 -16.32 2.60 -1.84
CA GLU A 116 -16.29 3.56 -2.95
C GLU A 116 -16.89 4.93 -2.57
N GLU A 117 -17.98 4.95 -1.78
CA GLU A 117 -18.57 6.17 -1.25
C GLU A 117 -17.58 6.92 -0.33
N LEU A 118 -16.91 6.19 0.57
CA LEU A 118 -15.91 6.74 1.48
C LEU A 118 -14.64 7.21 0.75
N ASP A 119 -14.17 6.48 -0.25
CA ASP A 119 -13.03 6.91 -1.09
C ASP A 119 -13.39 8.16 -1.90
N SER A 120 -14.62 8.25 -2.40
CA SER A 120 -15.11 9.45 -3.10
C SER A 120 -15.17 10.66 -2.17
N PHE A 121 -15.53 10.47 -0.90
CA PHE A 121 -15.45 11.51 0.12
C PHE A 121 -14.00 11.92 0.39
N ALA A 122 -13.09 10.95 0.55
CA ALA A 122 -11.65 11.19 0.72
C ALA A 122 -11.05 11.98 -0.45
N ARG A 123 -11.44 11.66 -1.68
CA ARG A 123 -11.05 12.37 -2.90
C ARG A 123 -11.52 13.82 -2.90
N LYS A 124 -12.77 14.06 -2.50
CA LYS A 124 -13.35 15.41 -2.46
C LYS A 124 -12.66 16.30 -1.42
N GLU A 125 -12.35 15.75 -0.26
CA GLU A 125 -11.70 16.45 0.85
C GLU A 125 -10.16 16.41 0.76
N ASN A 126 -9.62 15.67 -0.22
CA ASN A 126 -8.20 15.49 -0.49
C ASN A 126 -7.40 15.00 0.74
N PHE A 127 -7.78 13.84 1.28
CA PHE A 127 -7.00 13.16 2.30
C PHE A 127 -6.74 11.71 1.93
N ASP A 128 -5.62 11.19 2.45
CA ASP A 128 -5.26 9.78 2.36
C ASP A 128 -5.65 9.04 3.64
N TYR A 129 -5.86 7.73 3.53
CA TYR A 129 -6.31 6.90 4.64
C TYR A 129 -5.64 5.52 4.70
N LEU A 130 -5.72 4.93 5.89
CA LEU A 130 -5.47 3.52 6.17
C LEU A 130 -6.78 2.73 5.96
N LEU A 131 -6.76 1.75 5.07
CA LEU A 131 -7.89 0.85 4.80
C LEU A 131 -7.73 -0.45 5.58
N ILE A 132 -8.77 -0.88 6.30
CA ILE A 132 -8.73 -2.09 7.12
C ILE A 132 -10.01 -2.90 6.93
N GLY A 133 -9.91 -4.19 6.64
CA GLY A 133 -11.11 -5.01 6.55
C GLY A 133 -10.85 -6.51 6.44
N PRO A 134 -11.91 -7.31 6.61
CA PRO A 134 -11.80 -8.75 6.66
C PRO A 134 -11.69 -9.41 5.29
N GLY A 135 -10.85 -10.44 5.19
CA GLY A 135 -10.61 -11.18 3.95
C GLY A 135 -9.77 -10.41 2.93
N ARG A 136 -9.85 -10.82 1.66
CA ARG A 136 -9.08 -10.24 0.55
C ARG A 136 -9.68 -8.95 0.02
N TRP A 137 -8.85 -7.94 -0.22
CA TRP A 137 -9.24 -6.79 -1.04
C TRP A 137 -9.04 -7.09 -2.53
N GLY A 138 -9.99 -6.67 -3.36
CA GLY A 138 -9.92 -6.77 -4.82
C GLY A 138 -9.93 -8.19 -5.38
N THR A 139 -10.47 -9.15 -4.64
CA THR A 139 -10.71 -10.51 -5.11
C THR A 139 -11.87 -10.57 -6.11
N ARG A 140 -11.77 -11.46 -7.10
CA ARG A 140 -12.91 -11.80 -7.98
C ARG A 140 -13.90 -12.75 -7.31
N ASP A 141 -13.44 -13.49 -6.30
CA ASP A 141 -14.27 -14.35 -5.49
C ASP A 141 -14.77 -13.59 -4.26
N ARG A 142 -16.04 -13.19 -4.33
CA ARG A 142 -16.75 -12.44 -3.29
C ARG A 142 -16.85 -13.15 -1.94
N TRP A 143 -16.65 -14.48 -1.92
CA TRP A 143 -16.69 -15.26 -0.69
C TRP A 143 -15.36 -15.23 0.06
N LEU A 144 -14.29 -14.78 -0.60
CA LEU A 144 -12.96 -14.65 -0.03
C LEU A 144 -12.66 -13.23 0.48
N GLY A 145 -13.50 -12.24 0.17
CA GLY A 145 -13.30 -10.86 0.60
C GLY A 145 -14.09 -9.84 -0.20
N VAL A 146 -13.65 -8.59 -0.14
CA VAL A 146 -14.34 -7.42 -0.70
C VAL A 146 -13.82 -7.13 -2.11
N PRO A 147 -14.66 -7.23 -3.16
CA PRO A 147 -14.26 -7.12 -4.56
C PRO A 147 -14.13 -5.66 -5.03
N VAL A 148 -13.33 -4.84 -4.33
CA VAL A 148 -13.04 -3.45 -4.74
C VAL A 148 -12.10 -3.37 -5.95
N SER A 149 -12.30 -2.39 -6.81
CA SER A 149 -11.32 -1.99 -7.83
C SER A 149 -10.32 -0.98 -7.26
N PHE A 150 -9.22 -0.70 -7.97
CA PHE A 150 -8.25 0.31 -7.54
C PHE A 150 -8.82 1.73 -7.52
N ASP A 151 -9.70 2.05 -8.46
CA ASP A 151 -10.36 3.36 -8.52
C ASP A 151 -11.27 3.58 -7.31
N GLN A 152 -11.80 2.50 -6.72
CA GLN A 152 -12.66 2.53 -5.53
C GLN A 152 -11.87 2.67 -4.22
N ILE A 153 -10.53 2.53 -4.24
CA ILE A 153 -9.65 2.68 -3.07
C ILE A 153 -8.45 3.58 -3.38
N SER A 154 -8.65 4.55 -4.26
CA SER A 154 -7.58 5.37 -4.85
C SER A 154 -6.81 6.23 -3.84
N HIS A 155 -7.42 6.55 -2.69
CA HIS A 155 -6.81 7.32 -1.60
C HIS A 155 -6.30 6.44 -0.44
N ALA A 156 -6.39 5.11 -0.55
CA ALA A 156 -5.75 4.22 0.40
C ALA A 156 -4.23 4.23 0.19
N ARG A 157 -3.48 4.53 1.27
CA ARG A 157 -2.00 4.46 1.26
C ARG A 157 -1.47 3.22 1.97
N VAL A 158 -2.27 2.65 2.86
CA VAL A 158 -1.99 1.39 3.52
C VAL A 158 -3.25 0.54 3.51
N ILE A 159 -3.10 -0.74 3.15
CA ILE A 159 -4.18 -1.72 3.15
C ILE A 159 -3.87 -2.81 4.16
N VAL A 160 -4.85 -3.08 5.01
CA VAL A 160 -4.82 -4.15 6.00
C VAL A 160 -5.91 -5.17 5.68
N GLU A 161 -5.50 -6.40 5.45
CA GLU A 161 -6.37 -7.57 5.44
C GLU A 161 -6.37 -8.20 6.83
N MET A 162 -7.54 -8.48 7.39
CA MET A 162 -7.65 -9.21 8.65
C MET A 162 -8.41 -10.52 8.48
N ASP A 163 -7.97 -11.55 9.19
CA ASP A 163 -8.77 -12.75 9.39
C ASP A 163 -9.81 -12.52 10.51
N LEU A 164 -10.96 -13.18 10.42
CA LEU A 164 -11.97 -13.22 11.49
C LEU A 164 -12.22 -14.65 11.97
N PRO A 165 -12.77 -14.86 13.18
CA PRO A 165 -13.19 -16.19 13.64
C PRO A 165 -14.01 -16.95 12.59
N GLY A 166 -13.44 -18.07 12.11
CA GLY A 166 -14.05 -18.92 11.10
C GLY A 166 -13.96 -18.40 9.66
N PHE A 167 -13.35 -17.23 9.43
CA PHE A 167 -13.08 -16.60 8.14
C PHE A 167 -11.61 -16.24 8.00
N VAL A 168 -10.81 -17.26 7.69
CA VAL A 168 -9.38 -17.16 7.39
C VAL A 168 -9.20 -17.33 5.90
N VAL A 169 -8.52 -16.39 5.26
CA VAL A 169 -8.33 -16.39 3.80
C VAL A 169 -6.87 -16.11 3.49
N ASP A 170 -6.23 -16.84 2.56
CA ASP A 170 -4.83 -16.50 2.25
C ASP A 170 -4.73 -15.06 1.75
N SER A 171 -3.63 -14.39 2.02
CA SER A 171 -3.42 -12.98 1.63
C SER A 171 -3.60 -12.73 0.14
N SER A 172 -3.93 -11.51 -0.24
CA SER A 172 -3.86 -11.05 -1.64
C SER A 172 -2.43 -10.95 -2.19
N LEU A 173 -1.40 -11.15 -1.35
CA LEU A 173 0.02 -11.24 -1.73
C LEU A 173 0.21 -12.21 -2.92
N GLY A 174 0.82 -11.72 -4.01
CA GLY A 174 1.11 -12.52 -5.22
C GLY A 174 0.00 -12.57 -6.29
N SER A 175 -1.10 -11.84 -6.11
CA SER A 175 -2.17 -11.71 -7.12
C SER A 175 -1.91 -10.59 -8.14
N HIS A 176 -2.68 -10.53 -9.24
CA HIS A 176 -2.62 -9.38 -10.16
C HIS A 176 -3.03 -8.05 -9.46
N PHE A 177 -3.90 -8.12 -8.46
CA PHE A 177 -4.20 -7.00 -7.58
C PHE A 177 -2.92 -6.56 -6.84
N PHE A 178 -2.11 -7.51 -6.39
CA PHE A 178 -0.87 -7.22 -5.69
C PHE A 178 0.19 -6.46 -6.51
N HIS A 179 0.36 -6.78 -7.80
CA HIS A 179 1.34 -6.10 -8.66
C HIS A 179 1.11 -4.58 -8.79
N ASN A 180 -0.14 -4.14 -8.65
CA ASN A 180 -0.48 -2.72 -8.68
C ASN A 180 -0.12 -2.02 -7.36
N LEU A 181 -0.27 -2.70 -6.21
CA LEU A 181 0.06 -2.14 -4.90
C LEU A 181 1.54 -1.74 -4.79
N THR A 182 2.43 -2.60 -5.28
CA THR A 182 3.88 -2.31 -5.32
C THR A 182 4.21 -1.12 -6.22
N THR A 183 3.43 -0.89 -7.28
CA THR A 183 3.64 0.20 -8.24
C THR A 183 3.09 1.53 -7.73
N MET A 184 2.03 1.50 -6.92
CA MET A 184 1.36 2.69 -6.36
C MET A 184 1.89 3.10 -4.98
N HIS A 185 2.99 2.48 -4.51
CA HIS A 185 3.56 2.71 -3.17
C HIS A 185 2.55 2.49 -2.03
N ILE A 186 1.54 1.65 -2.25
CA ILE A 186 0.56 1.28 -1.23
C ILE A 186 1.19 0.20 -0.37
N LYS A 187 1.32 0.49 0.93
CA LYS A 187 1.87 -0.47 1.89
C LYS A 187 0.79 -1.49 2.25
N TYR A 188 1.18 -2.70 2.57
CA TYR A 188 0.25 -3.81 2.79
C TYR A 188 0.58 -4.55 4.09
N MET A 189 -0.45 -4.95 4.81
CA MET A 189 -0.33 -5.79 6.01
C MET A 189 -1.44 -6.84 6.03
N LYS A 190 -1.12 -8.04 6.52
CA LYS A 190 -2.10 -9.06 6.85
C LYS A 190 -2.07 -9.39 8.35
N ILE A 191 -3.24 -9.38 8.98
CA ILE A 191 -3.42 -9.82 10.37
C ILE A 191 -3.97 -11.23 10.37
N THR A 192 -3.12 -12.17 10.76
CA THR A 192 -3.44 -13.60 10.79
C THR A 192 -4.09 -13.97 12.11
N GLN A 193 -5.26 -14.58 12.07
CA GLN A 193 -5.93 -15.02 13.28
C GLN A 193 -5.15 -16.15 13.96
N GLY A 194 -4.97 -16.07 15.29
CA GLY A 194 -4.33 -17.11 16.09
C GLY A 194 -2.79 -17.08 16.07
N SER A 195 -2.19 -16.07 15.45
CA SER A 195 -0.77 -15.76 15.59
C SER A 195 -0.54 -14.92 16.85
N ASP A 196 0.37 -15.32 17.72
CA ASP A 196 0.77 -14.51 18.89
C ASP A 196 1.58 -13.25 18.51
N GLU A 197 1.99 -13.17 17.24
CA GLU A 197 2.87 -12.14 16.70
C GLU A 197 2.13 -11.16 15.77
N ASP A 198 0.89 -11.47 15.39
CA ASP A 198 0.01 -10.53 14.68
C ASP A 198 -1.01 -9.97 15.66
N PHE A 199 -1.26 -8.66 15.61
CA PHE A 199 -2.11 -7.98 16.58
C PHE A 199 -2.88 -6.84 15.92
N ILE A 200 -4.12 -6.66 16.34
CA ILE A 200 -4.93 -5.48 16.01
C ILE A 200 -5.80 -5.13 17.22
N ASP A 201 -5.73 -3.87 17.65
CA ASP A 201 -6.56 -3.36 18.75
C ASP A 201 -7.94 -2.90 18.24
N LEU A 202 -8.86 -3.86 18.10
CA LEU A 202 -10.25 -3.57 17.69
C LEU A 202 -11.00 -2.76 18.74
N GLU A 203 -10.72 -2.94 20.03
CA GLU A 203 -11.37 -2.18 21.10
C GLU A 203 -11.01 -0.70 21.01
N TRP A 204 -9.76 -0.39 20.68
CA TRP A 204 -9.37 0.98 20.37
C TRP A 204 -10.14 1.53 19.16
N LEU A 205 -10.25 0.80 18.04
CA LEU A 205 -11.08 1.25 16.90
C LEU A 205 -12.54 1.48 17.28
N TYR A 206 -13.11 0.63 18.13
CA TYR A 206 -14.48 0.77 18.64
C TYR A 206 -14.67 1.96 19.56
N SER A 207 -13.61 2.40 20.25
CA SER A 207 -13.64 3.56 21.15
C SER A 207 -13.62 4.90 20.42
N LEU A 208 -13.20 4.93 19.15
CA LEU A 208 -13.07 6.17 18.38
C LEU A 208 -14.43 6.67 17.88
N GLU A 209 -14.60 7.99 17.88
CA GLU A 209 -15.81 8.62 17.34
C GLU A 209 -15.79 8.57 15.80
N PRO A 210 -16.84 8.01 15.16
CA PRO A 210 -16.89 7.93 13.71
C PRO A 210 -17.14 9.31 13.10
N ARG A 211 -16.32 9.70 12.11
CA ARG A 211 -16.61 10.87 11.25
C ARG A 211 -17.76 10.56 10.30
N ILE A 212 -17.76 9.37 9.70
CA ILE A 212 -18.85 8.83 8.89
C ILE A 212 -19.06 7.37 9.26
N ARG A 213 -20.31 6.94 9.36
CA ARG A 213 -20.69 5.54 9.58
C ARG A 213 -21.75 5.12 8.57
N THR A 214 -21.47 4.07 7.83
CA THR A 214 -22.40 3.42 6.89
C THR A 214 -22.96 2.14 7.53
N LYS A 215 -23.57 1.25 6.74
CA LYS A 215 -24.13 0.00 7.28
C LYS A 215 -23.02 -0.92 7.80
N HIS A 216 -21.91 -1.06 7.08
CA HIS A 216 -20.79 -1.94 7.46
C HIS A 216 -19.49 -1.21 7.73
N CYS A 217 -19.27 -0.05 7.10
CA CYS A 217 -18.00 0.67 7.14
C CYS A 217 -18.03 1.90 8.06
N VAL A 218 -16.84 2.34 8.45
CA VAL A 218 -16.61 3.50 9.30
C VAL A 218 -15.41 4.27 8.78
N LEU A 219 -15.56 5.59 8.63
CA LEU A 219 -14.45 6.52 8.49
C LEU A 219 -14.23 7.19 9.85
N THR A 220 -12.99 7.13 10.32
CA THR A 220 -12.54 7.74 11.58
C THR A 220 -11.40 8.69 11.29
N GLU A 221 -11.43 9.88 11.89
CA GLU A 221 -10.36 10.88 11.79
C GLU A 221 -9.70 11.05 13.17
N LEU A 222 -8.39 10.91 13.20
CA LEU A 222 -7.58 11.06 14.40
C LEU A 222 -7.08 12.50 14.53
N LYS A 223 -6.94 12.98 15.76
CA LYS A 223 -6.35 14.30 16.04
C LYS A 223 -4.87 14.39 15.67
N ASN A 224 -4.15 13.29 15.83
CA ASN A 224 -2.73 13.17 15.53
C ASN A 224 -2.52 11.99 14.56
N PRO A 225 -1.51 12.04 13.68
CA PRO A 225 -1.34 11.03 12.65
C PRO A 225 -0.80 9.73 13.22
N LEU A 226 -1.16 8.61 12.62
CA LEU A 226 -0.59 7.30 12.95
C LEU A 226 0.93 7.31 12.69
N ASP A 227 1.68 6.60 13.54
CA ASP A 227 3.08 6.28 13.26
C ASP A 227 3.15 4.88 12.66
N MET A 228 3.37 4.81 11.35
CA MET A 228 3.30 3.57 10.59
C MET A 228 4.69 3.19 10.09
N ARG A 229 5.19 2.05 10.52
CA ARG A 229 6.56 1.59 10.26
C ARG A 229 6.53 0.26 9.52
N PHE A 230 7.33 0.16 8.46
CA PHE A 230 7.35 -1.00 7.57
C PHE A 230 8.80 -1.44 7.33
N ASP A 231 9.07 -2.70 7.68
CA ASP A 231 10.32 -3.42 7.44
C ASP A 231 10.02 -4.52 6.41
N GLY A 232 10.08 -4.15 5.13
CA GLY A 232 9.79 -5.06 4.02
C GLY A 232 10.85 -6.15 3.85
N ARG A 233 12.05 -6.01 4.44
CA ARG A 233 13.10 -7.03 4.38
C ARG A 233 12.76 -8.22 5.28
N ASN A 234 12.25 -7.94 6.47
CA ASN A 234 11.83 -8.97 7.43
C ASN A 234 10.31 -9.22 7.40
N SER A 235 9.59 -8.60 6.45
CA SER A 235 8.13 -8.61 6.33
C SER A 235 7.38 -8.18 7.59
N LYS A 236 7.97 -7.29 8.39
CA LYS A 236 7.35 -6.79 9.63
C LYS A 236 6.74 -5.42 9.41
N GLY A 237 5.62 -5.15 10.06
CA GLY A 237 5.06 -3.80 10.12
C GLY A 237 4.38 -3.54 11.44
N ALA A 238 4.48 -2.30 11.91
CA ALA A 238 3.90 -1.84 13.16
C ALA A 238 3.25 -0.47 12.95
N ILE A 239 2.01 -0.32 13.39
CA ILE A 239 1.28 0.95 13.40
C ILE A 239 1.00 1.31 14.85
N PHE A 240 1.38 2.52 15.26
CA PHE A 240 1.19 3.01 16.62
C PHE A 240 0.06 4.05 16.66
N LYS A 241 -0.72 3.99 17.75
CA LYS A 241 -1.63 5.06 18.15
C LYS A 241 -0.76 6.28 18.39
N SER A 242 -1.01 7.36 17.68
CA SER A 242 -0.19 8.56 17.76
C SER A 242 0.04 8.98 19.22
N SER A 243 1.27 8.79 19.73
CA SER A 243 1.64 9.29 21.04
C SER A 243 2.04 10.75 20.88
N GLU A 244 1.70 11.59 21.85
CA GLU A 244 2.32 12.91 21.98
C GLU A 244 3.83 12.82 21.70
N ALA A 245 4.34 13.75 20.90
CA ALA A 245 5.72 13.83 20.49
C ALA A 245 6.67 13.77 21.72
N GLY A 246 7.38 12.65 21.88
CA GLY A 246 8.45 12.52 22.87
C GLY A 246 8.68 11.07 23.30
N ASN A 247 9.88 10.55 23.03
CA ASN A 247 10.45 9.31 23.59
C ASN A 247 10.13 7.96 22.95
N LEU A 248 10.16 7.86 21.62
CA LEU A 248 10.71 6.65 20.99
C LEU A 248 11.70 7.03 19.90
N GLU A 249 12.86 7.57 20.30
CA GLU A 249 14.11 7.21 19.62
C GLU A 249 14.37 5.71 19.90
N LEU A 250 13.69 4.84 19.17
CA LEU A 250 14.15 3.47 19.02
C LEU A 250 15.16 3.46 17.89
N THR A 251 16.35 2.96 18.23
CA THR A 251 17.60 3.00 17.50
C THR A 251 17.42 2.77 16.00
N ILE A 252 17.52 3.83 15.21
CA ILE A 252 17.88 3.73 13.79
C ILE A 252 19.33 3.26 13.79
N LYS A 253 19.56 1.94 13.67
CA LYS A 253 20.88 1.47 13.25
C LYS A 253 20.98 1.78 11.76
N ALA A 254 21.61 2.91 11.43
CA ALA A 254 22.19 3.09 10.11
C ALA A 254 23.17 1.93 9.89
N GLY A 255 22.76 0.94 9.09
CA GLY A 255 23.64 -0.14 8.67
C GLY A 255 24.70 0.42 7.73
N ASN A 256 25.98 0.18 8.06
CA ASN A 256 27.12 0.42 7.18
C ASN A 256 27.02 -0.38 5.87
#